data_AF-A0A4Z0LU27-F1
#
_entry.id   AF-A0A4Z0LU27-F1
#
_cell.length_a   1.000
_cell.length_b   1.000
_cell.length_c   1.000
_cell.angle_alpha   90.00
_cell.angle_beta   90.00
_cell.angle_gamma   90.00
#
_symmetry.space_group_name_H-M   'P 1'
#
loop_
_entity.id
_entity.type
_entity.pdbx_description
1 polymer ?
#
loop_
_entity_poly.entity_id
_entity_poly.type
_entity_poly.pdbx_seq_one_letter_code
_entity_poly.pdbx_strand_id
1 'polypeptide(L)' 'MPRYTRPRKTWQYSNEFKAKAVQLSHLPDVKVKDVAEALDIHPFMLSRWGKEPGEAGLG' A
#
# COMPACT_ATOMS: atom_id res chain seq x y z
N MET A 1 -33.31 19.59 -4.28
CA MET A 1 -32.21 19.37 -3.31
C MET A 1 -30.97 18.96 -4.10
N PRO A 2 -29.82 19.66 -4.02
CA PRO A 2 -28.62 19.20 -4.72
C PRO A 2 -28.02 18.01 -3.95
N ARG A 3 -28.08 16.83 -4.54
CA ARG A 3 -27.43 15.61 -4.03
C ARG A 3 -25.93 15.82 -4.19
N TYR A 4 -25.23 16.10 -3.09
CA TYR A 4 -23.78 16.25 -3.07
C TYR A 4 -23.13 14.89 -3.33
N THR A 5 -23.03 14.49 -4.60
CA THR A 5 -22.18 13.40 -5.05
C THR A 5 -20.81 13.97 -5.38
N ARG A 6 -20.13 14.59 -4.39
CA ARG A 6 -18.68 14.69 -4.53
C ARG A 6 -18.15 13.33 -4.09
N PRO A 7 -17.70 12.44 -5.00
CA PRO A 7 -16.91 11.31 -4.56
C PRO A 7 -15.75 11.93 -3.79
N ARG A 8 -15.73 11.70 -2.48
CA ARG A 8 -14.57 12.01 -1.65
C ARG A 8 -13.41 11.43 -2.44
N LYS A 9 -12.43 12.24 -2.85
CA LYS A 9 -11.19 11.77 -3.46
C LYS A 9 -10.59 10.80 -2.44
N THR A 10 -10.97 9.54 -2.52
CA THR A 10 -10.28 8.46 -1.86
C THR A 10 -8.95 8.48 -2.55
N TRP A 11 -7.89 8.83 -1.84
CA TRP A 11 -6.54 8.56 -2.29
C TRP A 11 -6.43 7.04 -2.40
N GLN A 12 -6.87 6.53 -3.55
CA GLN A 12 -6.72 5.14 -3.92
C GLN A 12 -5.26 5.01 -4.35
N TYR A 13 -4.47 4.36 -3.51
CA TYR A 13 -3.13 3.93 -3.91
C TYR A 13 -3.29 2.95 -5.08
N SER A 14 -2.59 3.22 -6.18
CA SER A 14 -2.53 2.33 -7.33
C SER A 14 -2.02 0.95 -6.90
N ASN A 15 -2.46 -0.11 -7.59
CA ASN A 15 -2.03 -1.47 -7.26
C ASN A 15 -0.50 -1.62 -7.34
N GLU A 16 0.15 -0.96 -8.31
CA GLU A 16 1.61 -0.90 -8.42
C GLU A 16 2.28 -0.25 -7.20
N PHE A 17 1.67 0.80 -6.64
CA PHE A 17 2.18 1.45 -5.44
C PHE A 17 2.11 0.51 -4.24
N LYS A 18 0.98 -0.18 -4.05
CA LYS A 18 0.81 -1.18 -2.98
C LYS A 18 1.80 -2.33 -3.13
N ALA A 19 1.99 -2.84 -4.35
CA ALA A 19 2.93 -3.93 -4.63
C ALA A 19 4.37 -3.53 -4.30
N LYS A 20 4.83 -2.35 -4.74
CA LYS A 20 6.16 -1.84 -4.40
C LYS A 20 6.33 -1.63 -2.90
N ALA A 21 5.32 -1.05 -2.23
CA ALA A 21 5.35 -0.83 -0.79
C ALA A 21 5.48 -2.15 -0.02
N VAL A 22 4.71 -3.17 -0.41
CA VAL A 22 4.80 -4.53 0.16
C VAL A 22 6.16 -5.15 -0.13
N GLN A 23 6.66 -5.10 -1.37
CA GLN A 23 7.97 -5.65 -1.73
C GLN A 23 9.10 -5.04 -0.89
N LEU A 24 9.09 -3.71 -0.70
CA LEU A 24 10.04 -3.00 0.16
C LEU A 24 9.95 -3.46 1.62
N SER A 25 8.73 -3.69 2.12
CA SER A 25 8.51 -4.17 3.49
C SER A 25 8.92 -5.63 3.72
N HIS A 26 9.11 -6.41 2.65
CA HIS A 26 9.56 -7.80 2.70
C HIS A 26 11.09 -7.94 2.61
N LEU A 27 11.84 -6.85 2.41
CA LEU A 27 13.29 -6.90 2.38
C LEU A 27 13.84 -7.27 3.78
N PRO A 28 14.82 -8.19 3.88
CA PRO A 28 15.26 -8.77 5.15
C PRO A 28 15.91 -7.76 6.12
N ASP A 29 16.41 -6.64 5.60
CA ASP A 29 17.06 -5.57 6.37
C ASP A 29 16.14 -4.34 6.58
N VAL A 30 14.90 -4.40 6.11
CA VAL A 30 13.99 -3.25 6.10
C VAL A 30 12.82 -3.50 7.04
N LYS A 31 12.53 -2.53 7.90
CA LYS A 31 11.36 -2.59 8.78
C LYS A 31 10.14 -1.99 8.08
N VAL A 32 8.98 -2.60 8.32
CA VAL A 32 7.67 -2.10 7.86
C VAL A 32 7.45 -0.63 8.24
N LYS A 33 7.94 -0.22 9.43
CA LYS A 33 7.80 1.15 9.92
C LYS A 33 8.59 2.15 9.07
N ASP A 34 9.85 1.84 8.76
CA ASP A 34 10.70 2.69 7.90
C ASP A 34 10.12 2.86 6.49
N VAL A 35 9.57 1.79 5.90
CA VAL A 35 8.89 1.86 4.59
C VAL A 35 7.63 2.71 4.67
N ALA A 36 6.87 2.59 5.75
CA ALA A 36 5.67 3.36 5.97
C ALA A 36 5.96 4.86 6.11
N GLU A 37 7.01 5.21 6.88
CA GLU A 37 7.48 6.60 7.02
C GLU A 37 8.00 7.17 5.69
N ALA A 38 8.76 6.38 4.91
CA ALA A 38 9.27 6.81 3.61
C ALA A 38 8.17 7.04 2.55
N LEU A 39 7.07 6.28 2.63
CA LEU A 39 5.94 6.38 1.70
C LEU A 39 4.82 7.29 2.20
N ASP A 40 4.98 7.91 3.37
CA ASP A 40 3.96 8.71 4.06
C ASP A 40 2.62 7.95 4.21
N ILE A 41 2.71 6.65 4.54
CA ILE A 41 1.56 5.77 4.74
C ILE A 41 1.52 5.21 6.17
N HIS A 42 0.35 4.80 6.61
CA HIS A 42 0.23 4.13 7.89
C HIS A 42 0.78 2.69 7.78
N PRO A 43 1.64 2.21 8.71
CA PRO A 43 2.26 0.88 8.63
C PRO A 43 1.24 -0.27 8.59
N PHE A 44 0.05 -0.06 9.19
CA PHE A 44 -1.08 -1.00 9.08
C PHE A 44 -1.53 -1.25 7.62
N MET A 45 -1.35 -0.27 6.72
CA MET A 45 -1.70 -0.44 5.30
C MET A 45 -0.81 -1.49 4.63
N LEU A 46 0.48 -1.52 4.95
CA LEU A 46 1.41 -2.55 4.46
C LEU A 46 1.01 -3.94 4.93
N SER A 47 0.66 -4.11 6.20
CA SER A 47 0.15 -5.38 6.73
C SER A 47 -1.15 -5.82 6.07
N ARG A 48 -2.00 -4.86 5.66
CA ARG A 48 -3.24 -5.13 4.94
C ARG A 48 -2.99 -5.50 3.47
N TRP A 49 -2.00 -4.88 2.83
CA TRP A 49 -1.65 -5.14 1.42
C TRP A 49 -0.82 -6.43 1.26
N GLY A 50 0.03 -6.77 2.23
CA GLY A 50 0.82 -8.01 2.22
C GLY A 50 0.03 -9.30 2.45
N LYS A 51 -1.29 -9.20 2.69
CA LYS A 51 -2.18 -10.35 2.86
C LYS A 51 -2.78 -10.87 1.54
N GLU A 52 -2.53 -10.21 0.42
CA GLU A 52 -2.76 -10.81 -0.91
C GLU A 52 -1.48 -11.48 -1.40
N PRO A 53 -1.41 -12.83 -1.44
CA PRO A 53 -0.34 -13.55 -2.10
C PRO A 53 -0.55 -13.48 -3.62
N GLY A 54 -0.35 -12.30 -4.19
CA GLY A 54 -0.33 -12.11 -5.64
C GLY A 54 1.06 -12.44 -6.19
N GLU A 55 1.35 -13.74 -6.31
CA GLU A 55 2.11 -14.33 -7.43
C GLU A 55 3.18 -13.40 -8.07
N ALA A 56 4.27 -13.13 -7.37
CA ALA A 56 5.48 -12.55 -7.94
C ALA A 56 6.70 -13.36 -7.50
N GLY A 57 6.60 -14.67 -7.68
CA GLY A 57 7.77 -15.51 -7.88
C GLY A 57 8.20 -15.38 -9.33
N LEU A 58 9.40 -14.85 -9.54
CA LEU A 58 10.35 -15.19 -10.59
C LEU A 58 9.77 -15.75 -11.90
N GLY A 59 9.79 -14.92 -12.94
CA GLY A 59 9.68 -15.31 -14.36
C GLY A 59 10.28 -14.23 -15.23
#